data_AF-A0A535M177-F1
#
_entry.id   AF-A0A535M177-F1
#
_cell.length_a   1.000
_cell.length_b   1.000
_cell.length_c   1.000
_cell.angle_alpha   90.00
_cell.angle_beta   90.00
_cell.angle_gamma   90.00
#
_symmetry.space_group_name_H-M   'P 1'
#
loop_
_entity.id
_entity.type
_entity.pdbx_description
1 polymer ?
#
loop_
_entity_poly.entity_id
_entity_poly.type
_entity_poly.pdbx_seq_one_letter_code
_entity_poly.pdbx_strand_id
1 'polypeptide(L)' 'LQSFHPGTTVEEVQAKTGWTLRLADDYTETVPPSAEELKVIRECDPQGKWTR' A
#
# COMPACT_ATOMS: atom_id res chain seq x y z
N LEU A 1 7.11 7.84 7.31
CA LEU A 1 5.90 7.14 6.83
C LEU A 1 5.04 8.18 6.16
N GLN A 2 4.88 8.10 4.85
CA GLN A 2 4.04 9.01 4.07
C GLN A 2 2.65 8.44 3.86
N SER A 3 2.54 7.13 3.64
CA SER A 3 1.26 6.45 3.59
C SER A 3 1.36 5.03 4.13
N PHE A 4 0.22 4.46 4.47
CA PHE A 4 0.05 3.06 4.87
C PHE A 4 -1.07 2.42 4.06
N HIS A 5 -1.10 1.10 3.96
CA HIS A 5 -2.11 0.43 3.15
C HIS A 5 -3.44 0.30 3.92
N PRO A 6 -4.59 0.37 3.22
CA PRO A 6 -5.88 0.06 3.83
C PRO A 6 -5.84 -1.27 4.57
N GLY A 7 -6.43 -1.30 5.78
CA GLY A 7 -6.44 -2.50 6.64
C GLY A 7 -5.16 -2.74 7.44
N THR A 8 -4.21 -1.79 7.42
CA THR A 8 -3.06 -1.75 8.34
C THR A 8 -3.11 -0.48 9.18
N THR A 9 -2.39 -0.45 10.30
CA THR A 9 -2.26 0.77 11.12
C THR A 9 -0.83 1.27 11.18
N VAL A 10 -0.64 2.55 11.54
CA VAL A 10 0.70 3.13 11.72
C VAL A 10 1.46 2.40 12.83
N GLU A 11 0.76 1.99 13.89
CA GLU A 11 1.33 1.25 15.02
C GLU A 11 1.83 -0.12 14.57
N GLU A 12 1.07 -0.84 13.74
CA GLU A 12 1.52 -2.12 13.17
C GLU A 12 2.77 -1.95 12.30
N VAL A 13 2.81 -0.89 11.49
CA VAL A 13 3.97 -0.57 10.65
C VAL A 13 5.19 -0.26 11.51
N GLN A 14 5.03 0.53 12.58
CA GLN A 14 6.11 0.83 13.51
C GLN A 14 6.60 -0.43 14.24
N ALA A 15 5.69 -1.29 14.73
CA ALA A 15 6.04 -2.51 15.43
C ALA A 15 6.80 -3.52 14.54
N LYS A 16 6.52 -3.53 13.23
CA LYS A 16 7.19 -4.38 12.24
C LYS A 16 8.46 -3.76 11.66
N THR A 17 8.82 -2.54 12.05
CA THR A 17 10.02 -1.85 11.56
C THR A 17 11.10 -1.80 12.64
N GLY A 18 12.30 -2.31 12.33
CA GLY A 18 13.41 -2.41 13.28
C GLY A 18 14.07 -1.09 13.68
N TRP A 19 13.53 0.06 13.25
CA TRP A 19 14.02 1.40 13.57
C TRP A 19 12.85 2.38 13.73
N THR A 20 13.09 3.49 14.43
CA THR A 20 12.08 4.53 14.63
C THR A 20 11.73 5.21 13.31
N LEU A 21 10.46 5.11 12.91
CA LEU A 21 9.94 5.81 11.74
C LEU A 21 9.54 7.25 12.09
N ARG A 22 10.06 8.21 11.33
CA ARG A 22 9.49 9.57 11.30
C ARG A 22 8.15 9.54 10.56
N LEU A 23 7.11 10.14 11.12
CA LEU A 23 5.82 10.32 10.45
C LEU A 23 5.81 11.67 9.72
N ALA A 24 5.27 11.70 8.51
CA ALA A 24 5.00 12.96 7.82
C ALA A 24 3.77 13.64 8.46
N ASP A 25 3.67 14.97 8.48
CA ASP A 25 2.53 15.64 9.12
C ASP A 25 1.18 15.33 8.42
N ASP A 26 1.24 14.95 7.15
CA ASP A 26 0.12 14.67 6.27
C ASP A 26 0.05 13.19 5.85
N TYR A 27 0.58 12.28 6.68
CA TYR A 27 0.52 10.86 6.35
C TYR A 27 -0.95 10.39 6.21
N THR A 28 -1.21 9.53 5.24
CA THR A 28 -2.58 9.10 4.92
C THR A 28 -2.67 7.64 4.49
N GLU A 29 -3.88 7.10 4.43
CA GLU A 29 -4.12 5.80 3.84
C GLU A 29 -3.88 5.85 2.32
N THR A 30 -3.28 4.80 1.77
CA THR A 30 -3.00 4.70 0.34
C THR A 30 -4.31 4.56 -0.42
N VAL A 31 -4.55 5.48 -1.36
CA VAL A 31 -5.75 5.46 -2.21
C VAL A 31 -5.79 4.15 -3.00
N PRO A 32 -6.93 3.43 -3.01
CA PRO A 32 -7.06 2.21 -3.81
C PRO A 32 -6.96 2.51 -5.30
N PRO A 33 -6.44 1.57 -6.12
CA PRO A 33 -6.37 1.75 -7.56
C PRO A 33 -7.77 1.89 -8.16
N SER A 34 -7.87 2.71 -9.20
CA SER A 34 -9.09 2.88 -9.97
C SER A 34 -9.46 1.61 -10.76
N ALA A 35 -10.70 1.56 -11.25
CA ALA A 35 -11.16 0.44 -12.06
C ALA A 35 -10.36 0.28 -13.38
N GLU A 36 -9.93 1.38 -14.00
CA GLU A 36 -9.13 1.32 -15.23
C GLU A 36 -7.70 0.85 -14.95
N GLU A 37 -7.08 1.34 -13.86
CA GLU A 37 -5.76 0.83 -13.44
C GLU A 37 -5.81 -0.66 -13.12
N LEU A 38 -6.84 -1.11 -12.40
CA LEU A 38 -7.05 -2.53 -12.11
C LEU A 38 -7.23 -3.37 -13.39
N LYS A 39 -7.89 -2.82 -14.41
CA LYS A 39 -8.04 -3.47 -15.70
C LYS A 39 -6.68 -3.62 -16.40
N VAL A 40 -5.90 -2.55 -16.50
CA VAL A 40 -4.54 -2.59 -17.07
C VAL A 40 -3.64 -3.55 -16.32
N ILE A 41 -3.67 -3.55 -14.98
CA ILE A 41 -2.88 -4.48 -14.16
C ILE A 41 -3.22 -5.94 -14.50
N ARG A 42 -4.50 -6.29 -14.64
CA ARG A 42 -4.93 -7.66 -14.99
C ARG A 42 -4.55 -8.04 -16.43
N GLU A 43 -4.56 -7.08 -17.35
CA GLU A 43 -4.10 -7.30 -18.73
C GLU A 43 -2.58 -7.51 -18.79
N CYS A 44 -1.81 -6.79 -17.97
CA CYS A 44 -0.36 -6.94 -17.85
C CYS A 44 0.06 -8.18 -17.06
N ASP A 45 -0.80 -8.66 -16.16
CA ASP A 45 -0.55 -9.85 -15.32
C ASP A 45 -1.53 -11.00 -15.60
N PRO A 46 -1.62 -11.50 -16.85
CA PRO A 46 -2.63 -12.48 -17.23
C PRO A 46 -2.48 -13.83 -16.50
N GLN A 47 -1.29 -14.09 -15.96
CA GLN A 47 -0.98 -15.31 -15.21
C GLN A 47 -1.06 -15.12 -13.69
N GLY A 48 -1.32 -13.89 -13.21
CA GLY A 48 -1.40 -13.59 -11.79
C GLY A 48 -0.08 -13.72 -11.03
N LYS A 49 1.05 -13.38 -11.66
CA LYS A 49 2.38 -13.42 -11.02
C LYS A 49 2.53 -12.42 -9.87
N TRP A 50 1.85 -11.28 -9.93
CA TRP A 50 1.89 -10.25 -8.89
C TRP A 50 0.58 -10.15 -8.11
N THR A 51 -0.52 -10.57 -8.73
CA THR A 51 -1.88 -10.39 -8.20
C THR A 51 -2.47 -11.65 -7.52
N ARG A 52 -1.76 -12.78 -7.50
CA ARG A 52 -2.19 -14.03 -6.83
C ARG A 52 -1.11 -14.60 -5.92
#